data_AF-B4D609-F1
#
_entry.id   AF-B4D609-F1
#
_cell.length_a   1.000
_cell.length_b   1.000
_cell.length_c   1.000
_cell.angle_alpha   90.00
_cell.angle_beta   90.00
_cell.angle_gamma   90.00
#
_symmetry.space_group_name_H-M   'P 1'
#
loop_
_entity.id
_entity.type
_entity.pdbx_description
1 polymer ?
#
loop_
_entity_poly.entity_id
_entity_poly.type
_entity_poly.pdbx_seq_one_letter_code
_entity_poly.pdbx_strand_id
1 'polypeptide(L)'
;MGALFTSGYIYVVAAFQVVGGALLLIGRFVPIGLTLLGPVIVNILCFHAFLEPSGLPLAIVVAILFLVVFAYHRQSFAGVWKA
;
A
#
# COMPACT_ATOMS: atom_id res chain seq x y z
N MET A 1 -3.51 10.09 17.13
CA MET A 1 -2.18 9.51 16.89
C MET A 1 -1.62 8.69 18.06
N GLY A 2 -1.74 9.13 19.32
CA GLY A 2 -1.13 8.44 20.48
C GLY A 2 -1.34 6.92 20.54
N ALA A 3 -2.59 6.45 20.40
CA ALA A 3 -2.90 5.01 20.43
C ALA A 3 -2.18 4.18 19.33
N LEU A 4 -1.95 4.74 18.15
CA LEU A 4 -1.27 4.04 17.04
C LEU A 4 0.24 3.91 17.27
N PHE A 5 0.84 4.89 17.95
CA PHE A 5 2.25 4.83 18.35
C PHE A 5 2.45 3.92 19.55
N THR A 6 1.65 4.05 20.60
CA THR A 6 1.78 3.24 21.82
C THR A 6 1.52 1.75 21.58
N SER A 7 0.59 1.42 20.69
CA SER A 7 0.34 0.02 20.29
C SER A 7 1.41 -0.56 19.36
N GLY A 8 2.29 0.27 18.79
CA GLY A 8 3.27 -0.12 17.79
C GLY A 8 2.69 -0.41 16.40
N TYR A 9 1.39 -0.24 16.20
CA TYR A 9 0.70 -0.48 14.94
C TYR A 9 1.35 0.25 13.76
N ILE A 10 1.72 1.52 13.97
CA ILE A 10 2.30 2.35 12.91
C ILE A 10 3.64 1.81 12.40
N TYR A 11 4.41 1.14 13.26
CA TYR A 11 5.70 0.56 12.87
C TYR A 11 5.53 -0.68 12.00
N VAL A 12 4.49 -1.48 12.24
CA VAL A 12 4.17 -2.64 11.39
C VAL A 12 3.73 -2.17 10.01
N VAL A 13 2.84 -1.18 9.92
CA VAL A 13 2.41 -0.59 8.65
C VAL A 13 3.59 0.03 7.90
N ALA A 14 4.43 0.80 8.61
CA ALA A 14 5.63 1.40 8.03
C ALA A 14 6.62 0.36 7.50
N ALA A 15 6.82 -0.76 8.19
CA ALA A 15 7.69 -1.85 7.73
C ALA A 15 7.19 -2.44 6.40
N PHE A 16 5.89 -2.76 6.30
CA PHE A 16 5.32 -3.25 5.04
C PHE A 16 5.35 -2.21 3.93
N GLN A 17 5.16 -0.93 4.25
CA GLN A 17 5.29 0.17 3.29
C GLN A 17 6.72 0.27 2.73
N VAL A 18 7.73 0.25 3.60
CA VAL A 18 9.14 0.34 3.20
C VAL A 18 9.57 -0.91 2.42
N VAL A 19 9.25 -2.10 2.90
CA VAL A 19 9.58 -3.36 2.22
C VAL A 19 8.88 -3.44 0.86
N GLY A 20 7.58 -3.16 0.81
CA GLY A 20 6.82 -3.15 -0.43
C GLY A 20 7.36 -2.14 -1.45
N GLY A 21 7.65 -0.91 -1.00
CA GLY A 21 8.27 0.12 -1.84
C GLY A 21 9.66 -0.27 -2.35
N ALA A 22 10.50 -0.85 -1.50
CA ALA A 22 11.82 -1.34 -1.90
C ALA A 22 11.73 -2.43 -2.96
N LEU A 23 10.78 -3.38 -2.83
CA LEU A 23 10.56 -4.43 -3.82
C LEU A 23 10.10 -3.87 -5.18
N LEU A 24 9.30 -2.80 -5.18
CA LEU A 24 8.95 -2.08 -6.42
C LEU A 24 10.19 -1.42 -7.05
N LEU A 25 11.02 -0.74 -6.25
CA LEU A 25 12.20 -0.02 -6.74
C LEU A 25 13.30 -0.95 -7.26
N ILE A 26 13.47 -2.13 -6.65
CA ILE A 26 14.38 -3.17 -7.14
C ILE A 26 13.95 -3.69 -8.53
N GLY A 27 12.66 -3.59 -8.88
CA GLY A 27 12.12 -3.97 -10.19
C GLY A 27 12.04 -5.48 -10.46
N ARG A 28 12.62 -6.32 -9.59
CA ARG A 28 12.60 -7.79 -9.75
C ARG A 28 11.42 -8.48 -9.06
N PHE A 29 10.94 -7.93 -7.96
CA PHE A 29 9.91 -8.55 -7.11
C PHE A 29 8.61 -7.72 -7.10
N VAL A 30 8.30 -7.09 -8.23
CA VAL A 30 7.18 -6.14 -8.36
C VAL A 30 5.84 -6.75 -7.92
N PRO A 31 5.45 -7.98 -8.33
CA PRO A 31 4.19 -8.56 -7.87
C PRO A 31 4.12 -8.74 -6.35
N ILE A 32 5.22 -9.14 -5.70
CA ILE A 32 5.27 -9.29 -4.23
C ILE A 32 5.15 -7.91 -3.57
N GLY A 33 5.86 -6.90 -4.09
CA GLY A 33 5.74 -5.53 -3.60
C GLY A 33 4.32 -4.99 -3.70
N LEU A 34 3.65 -5.22 -4.84
CA LEU A 34 2.25 -4.84 -5.04
C LEU A 34 1.30 -5.58 -4.08
N THR A 35 1.52 -6.87 -3.81
CA THR A 35 0.73 -7.63 -2.83
C THR A 35 0.84 -7.05 -1.43
N LEU A 36 2.03 -6.65 -1.00
CA LEU A 36 2.24 -6.03 0.31
C LEU A 36 1.64 -4.62 0.37
N LEU A 37 1.81 -3.82 -0.69
CA LEU A 37 1.37 -2.43 -0.71
C LEU A 37 -0.15 -2.29 -0.85
N GLY A 38 -0.85 -3.24 -1.47
CA GLY A 38 -2.31 -3.22 -1.61
C GLY A 38 -3.06 -2.94 -0.30
N PRO A 39 -2.96 -3.80 0.73
CA PRO A 39 -3.62 -3.57 2.01
C PRO A 39 -3.08 -2.34 2.76
N VAL A 40 -1.78 -2.02 2.61
CA VAL A 40 -1.19 -0.80 3.22
C VAL A 40 -1.84 0.45 2.63
N ILE A 41 -2.07 0.52 1.32
CA ILE A 41 -2.70 1.67 0.67
C ILE A 41 -4.17 1.79 1.05
N VAL A 42 -4.90 0.66 1.17
CA VAL A 42 -6.26 0.67 1.72
C VAL A 42 -6.27 1.24 3.13
N ASN A 43 -5.31 0.84 3.97
CA ASN A 43 -5.17 1.40 5.31
C ASN A 43 -4.87 2.91 5.31
N ILE A 44 -3.96 3.39 4.45
CA ILE A 44 -3.66 4.82 4.28
C ILE A 44 -4.91 5.60 3.87
N LEU A 45 -5.69 5.09 2.90
CA LEU A 45 -6.93 5.72 2.46
C LEU A 45 -7.95 5.79 3.60
N CYS A 46 -8.18 4.71 4.34
CA CYS A 46 -9.09 4.73 5.49
C CYS A 46 -8.59 5.68 6.59
N PHE A 47 -7.30 5.65 6.89
CA PHE A 47 -6.71 6.53 7.90
C PHE A 47 -6.93 8.00 7.54
N HIS A 48 -6.64 8.42 6.30
CA HIS A 48 -6.85 9.80 5.91
C HIS A 48 -8.32 10.14 5.69
N ALA A 49 -9.17 9.20 5.27
CA ALA A 49 -10.61 9.46 5.14
C ALA A 49 -11.29 9.70 6.50
N PHE A 50 -10.87 9.01 7.57
CA PHE A 50 -11.59 9.02 8.85
C PHE A 50 -10.86 9.69 10.02
N LEU A 51 -9.52 9.69 10.02
CA LEU A 51 -8.71 10.12 11.18
C LEU A 51 -7.90 11.38 10.90
N GLU A 52 -7.39 11.56 9.68
CA GLU A 52 -6.52 12.69 9.32
C GLU A 52 -6.78 13.15 7.85
N PRO A 53 -7.85 13.94 7.59
CA PRO A 53 -8.25 14.33 6.24
C PRO A 53 -7.26 15.19 5.47
N SER A 54 -6.31 15.87 6.13
CA SER A 54 -5.40 16.78 5.42
C SER A 54 -4.43 16.02 4.51
N GLY A 55 -4.09 14.77 4.82
CA GLY A 55 -3.30 13.88 3.96
C GLY A 55 -4.08 13.15 2.86
N LEU A 56 -5.42 13.27 2.80
CA LEU A 56 -6.24 12.55 1.82
C LEU A 56 -5.86 12.82 0.35
N PRO A 57 -5.55 14.05 -0.09
CA PRO A 57 -5.13 14.31 -1.46
C PRO A 57 -3.88 13.49 -1.85
N LEU A 58 -2.89 13.42 -0.96
CA LEU A 58 -1.68 12.63 -1.20
C LEU A 58 -1.97 11.13 -1.20
N ALA A 59 -2.84 10.66 -0.30
CA ALA A 59 -3.27 9.25 -0.27
C ALA A 59 -3.93 8.83 -1.59
N ILE A 60 -4.77 9.69 -2.18
CA ILE A 60 -5.38 9.46 -3.49
C ILE A 60 -4.33 9.36 -4.60
N VAL A 61 -3.35 10.27 -4.62
CA VAL A 61 -2.25 10.23 -5.60
C VAL A 61 -1.49 8.91 -5.51
N VAL A 62 -1.13 8.47 -4.29
CA VAL A 62 -0.44 7.20 -4.06
C VAL A 62 -1.29 6.01 -4.53
N ALA A 63 -2.59 6.02 -4.25
CA ALA A 63 -3.50 4.97 -4.71
C ALA A 63 -3.58 4.91 -6.25
N ILE A 64 -3.63 6.06 -6.93
CA ILE A 64 -3.61 6.12 -8.40
C ILE A 64 -2.30 5.55 -8.95
N LEU A 65 -1.15 5.95 -8.40
CA LEU A 65 0.16 5.43 -8.83
C LEU A 65 0.25 3.92 -8.63
N PHE A 66 -0.24 3.41 -7.51
CA PHE A 66 -0.32 1.97 -7.27
C PHE A 66 -1.18 1.27 -8.32
N LEU A 67 -2.37 1.80 -8.63
CA LEU A 67 -3.25 1.22 -9.65
C LEU A 67 -2.61 1.21 -11.04
N VAL A 68 -1.83 2.23 -11.41
CA VAL A 68 -1.08 2.25 -12.67
C VAL A 68 -0.07 1.11 -12.73
N VAL A 69 0.75 0.93 -11.69
CA VAL A 69 1.75 -0.15 -11.63
C VAL A 69 1.09 -1.53 -11.56
N PHE A 70 0.00 -1.64 -10.79
CA PHE A 70 -0.80 -2.86 -10.69
C PHE A 70 -1.43 -3.23 -12.03
N ALA A 71 -2.01 -2.27 -12.76
CA ALA A 71 -2.62 -2.52 -14.07
C ALA A 71 -1.60 -3.07 -15.08
N TYR A 72 -0.35 -2.58 -15.04
CA TYR A 72 0.74 -3.08 -15.87
C TYR A 72 1.11 -4.54 -15.52
N HIS A 73 1.12 -4.89 -14.23
CA HIS A 73 1.48 -6.23 -13.74
C HIS A 73 0.28 -7.16 -13.48
N ARG A 74 -0.94 -6.76 -13.87
CA ARG A 74 -2.18 -7.47 -13.51
C ARG A 74 -2.22 -8.94 -13.94
N GLN A 75 -1.49 -9.29 -15.00
CA GLN A 75 -1.39 -10.67 -15.50
C GLN A 75 -0.72 -11.60 -14.47
N SER A 76 0.20 -11.08 -13.65
CA SER A 76 0.82 -11.83 -12.55
C SER A 76 -0.17 -12.23 -11.45
N PHE A 77 -1.36 -11.61 -11.42
CA PHE A 77 -2.42 -11.86 -10.45
C PHE A 77 -3.60 -12.66 -11.02
N ALA A 78 -3.50 -13.17 -12.25
CA ALA A 78 -4.61 -13.87 -12.90
C ALA A 78 -5.09 -15.13 -12.13
N GLY A 79 -4.22 -15.72 -11.30
CA GLY A 79 -4.59 -16.86 -10.44
C GLY A 79 -5.51 -16.50 -9.28
N VAL A 80 -5.56 -15.23 -8.86
CA VAL A 80 -6.40 -14.78 -7.74
C VAL A 80 -7.90 -14.79 -8.11
N TRP A 81 -8.23 -14.54 -9.38
CA TRP A 81 -9.62 -14.49 -9.86
C TRP A 81 -10.14 -15.79 -10.46
N LYS A 82 -9.33 -16.85 -10.45
CA LYS A 82 -9.71 -18.18 -10.97
C LYS A 82 -9.99 -19.20 -9.86
N ALA A 83 -9.87 -18.79 -8.59
CA ALA A 83 -10.26 -19.57 -7.42
C ALA A 83 -11.71 -19.27 -7.05
#